data_AF-A0A349SIZ2-F1
#
_entry.id   AF-A0A349SIZ2-F1
#
_cell.length_a   1.000
_cell.length_b   1.000
_cell.length_c   1.000
_cell.angle_alpha   90.00
_cell.angle_beta   90.00
_cell.angle_gamma   90.00
#
_symmetry.space_group_name_H-M   'P 1'
#
loop_
_entity.id
_entity.type
_entity.pdbx_description
1 polymer ?
#
loop_
_entity_poly.entity_id
_entity_poly.type
_entity_poly.pdbx_seq_one_letter_code
_entity_poly.pdbx_strand_id
1 'polypeptide(L)'
;MNDGNSLNPEGKNGALHSATQGQHRHWGINNDYTTLRDVLLGRPDYYRWVEAGPIIGRTLANADKTGARFDHPLAMQQHQTMVTVYEDAGVTCHYLAADPVLHRNFFARDSSAMTPWGALICHMQLKCRRADYVTAIDFYQG
;
A
#
# COMPACT_ATOMS: atom_id res chain seq x y z
N MET A 1 -33.61 -33.23 -53.83
CA MET A 1 -33.42 -34.68 -53.70
C MET A 1 -32.28 -34.85 -52.70
N ASN A 2 -32.59 -34.81 -51.38
CA ASN A 2 -32.88 -35.97 -50.50
C ASN A 2 -31.61 -36.84 -50.31
N ASP A 3 -31.08 -37.18 -49.12
CA ASP A 3 -31.56 -37.22 -47.73
C ASP A 3 -30.31 -37.16 -46.81
N GLY A 4 -30.27 -36.44 -45.68
CA GLY A 4 -30.88 -36.85 -44.42
C GLY A 4 -30.03 -37.89 -43.67
N ASN A 5 -29.20 -37.47 -42.69
CA ASN A 5 -29.08 -38.22 -41.44
C ASN A 5 -28.54 -37.36 -40.29
N SER A 6 -29.40 -37.24 -39.28
CA SER A 6 -29.16 -36.67 -37.95
C SER A 6 -28.56 -37.75 -37.05
N LEU A 7 -27.43 -37.48 -36.40
CA LEU A 7 -27.05 -38.17 -35.16
C LEU A 7 -26.33 -37.19 -34.25
N ASN A 8 -27.09 -36.67 -33.28
CA ASN A 8 -26.57 -36.14 -32.04
C ASN A 8 -26.21 -37.33 -31.14
N PRO A 9 -25.10 -37.29 -30.39
CA PRO A 9 -25.15 -37.78 -29.03
C PRO A 9 -24.62 -36.74 -28.04
N GLU A 10 -25.37 -36.60 -26.96
CA GLU A 10 -25.06 -35.83 -25.77
C GLU A 10 -23.73 -36.25 -25.13
N GLY A 11 -23.06 -35.30 -24.49
CA GLY A 11 -22.48 -35.55 -23.18
C GLY A 11 -20.97 -35.51 -23.04
N LYS A 12 -20.55 -34.44 -22.33
CA LYS A 12 -19.49 -34.40 -21.30
C LYS A 12 -18.06 -34.05 -21.72
N ASN A 13 -17.56 -33.12 -20.91
CA ASN A 13 -16.17 -32.80 -20.56
C ASN A 13 -15.43 -31.75 -21.38
N GLY A 14 -15.56 -30.51 -20.90
CA GLY A 14 -14.60 -29.44 -21.13
C GLY A 14 -14.85 -28.22 -20.25
N ALA A 15 -15.54 -28.37 -19.12
CA ALA A 15 -15.57 -27.37 -18.06
C ALA A 15 -14.20 -27.35 -17.37
N LEU A 16 -13.21 -26.75 -18.02
CA LEU A 16 -11.87 -26.53 -17.49
C LEU A 16 -11.41 -25.20 -18.07
N HIS A 17 -12.01 -24.14 -17.54
CA HIS A 17 -11.36 -22.87 -17.18
C HIS A 17 -12.43 -22.03 -16.44
N SER A 18 -13.02 -22.60 -15.38
CA SER A 18 -13.46 -21.75 -14.26
C SER A 18 -12.19 -21.39 -13.50
N ALA A 19 -11.34 -20.58 -14.12
CA ALA A 19 -10.39 -19.78 -13.37
C ALA A 19 -11.28 -18.97 -12.42
N THR A 20 -11.10 -19.19 -11.13
CA THR A 20 -11.64 -18.35 -10.07
C THR A 20 -11.38 -16.91 -10.52
N GLN A 21 -12.41 -16.21 -11.01
CA GLN A 21 -12.30 -14.77 -11.20
C GLN A 21 -12.18 -14.24 -9.79
N GLY A 22 -10.93 -14.11 -9.32
CA GLY A 22 -10.62 -13.34 -8.13
C GLY A 22 -11.29 -12.00 -8.38
N GLN A 23 -12.24 -11.64 -7.53
CA GLN A 23 -12.86 -10.33 -7.64
C GLN A 23 -11.74 -9.30 -7.47
N HIS A 24 -11.33 -8.67 -8.56
CA HIS A 24 -10.39 -7.57 -8.49
C HIS A 24 -11.02 -6.51 -7.60
N ARG A 25 -10.38 -6.24 -6.47
CA ARG A 25 -10.85 -5.23 -5.53
C ARG A 25 -10.75 -3.87 -6.23
N HIS A 26 -11.88 -3.21 -6.42
CA HIS A 26 -11.92 -1.90 -7.05
C HIS A 26 -11.52 -0.83 -6.03
N TRP A 27 -10.25 -0.40 -6.08
CA TRP A 27 -9.75 0.71 -5.27
C TRP A 27 -10.15 2.06 -5.88
N GLY A 28 -10.57 3.01 -5.06
CA GLY A 28 -10.83 4.36 -5.53
C GLY A 28 -11.26 5.33 -4.42
N ILE A 29 -11.03 6.63 -4.64
CA ILE A 29 -11.51 7.71 -3.77
C ILE A 29 -12.06 8.87 -4.60
N ASN A 30 -13.22 9.41 -4.22
CA ASN A 30 -13.90 10.48 -4.96
C ASN A 30 -13.82 11.86 -4.28
N ASN A 31 -13.30 11.92 -3.05
CA ASN A 31 -13.17 13.14 -2.24
C ASN A 31 -12.24 12.88 -1.04
N ASP A 32 -11.80 13.94 -0.37
CA ASP A 32 -10.88 13.85 0.78
C ASP A 32 -11.53 14.05 2.16
N TYR A 33 -12.86 14.17 2.25
CA TYR A 33 -13.54 14.63 3.48
C TYR A 33 -14.72 13.78 3.95
N THR A 34 -15.19 12.84 3.13
CA THR A 34 -16.25 11.90 3.53
C THR A 34 -15.70 10.78 4.39
N THR A 35 -16.59 9.95 4.93
CA THR A 35 -16.24 8.79 5.76
C THR A 35 -15.19 7.90 5.09
N LEU A 36 -14.04 7.77 5.76
CA LEU A 36 -12.98 6.86 5.39
C LEU A 36 -13.40 5.41 5.70
N ARG A 37 -13.22 4.49 4.75
CA ARG A 37 -13.58 3.06 4.91
C ARG A 37 -12.37 2.14 4.90
N ASP A 38 -11.41 2.44 4.04
CA ASP A 38 -10.15 1.71 3.88
C ASP A 38 -9.01 2.72 3.90
N VAL A 39 -7.90 2.39 4.58
CA VAL A 39 -6.69 3.20 4.61
C VAL A 39 -5.47 2.34 4.38
N LEU A 40 -4.59 2.77 3.47
CA LEU A 40 -3.27 2.15 3.30
C LEU A 40 -2.26 2.89 4.18
N LEU A 41 -1.66 2.14 5.10
CA LEU A 41 -0.61 2.59 6.00
C LEU A 41 0.68 1.87 5.62
N GLY A 42 1.82 2.38 6.09
CA GLY A 42 3.05 1.61 6.05
C GLY A 42 3.54 1.37 7.47
N ARG A 43 4.22 0.25 7.69
CA ARG A 43 4.60 -0.14 9.04
C ARG A 43 5.97 0.45 9.44
N PRO A 44 6.14 0.99 10.65
CA PRO A 44 7.39 1.63 11.06
C PRO A 44 8.47 0.66 11.56
N ASP A 45 8.39 -0.65 11.26
CA ASP A 45 9.33 -1.68 11.75
C ASP A 45 10.81 -1.31 11.51
N TYR A 46 11.11 -0.65 10.39
CA TYR A 46 12.47 -0.20 10.03
C TYR A 46 12.61 1.32 9.95
N TYR A 47 11.65 2.06 10.51
CA TYR A 47 11.71 3.52 10.53
C TYR A 47 12.92 3.98 11.32
N ARG A 48 13.68 4.90 10.73
CA ARG A 48 14.73 5.65 11.40
C ARG A 48 14.89 7.01 10.77
N TRP A 49 15.44 7.94 11.53
CA TRP A 49 15.87 9.20 10.95
C TRP A 49 17.02 8.94 9.97
N VAL A 50 16.79 9.32 8.71
CA VAL A 50 17.80 9.27 7.64
C VAL A 50 17.95 10.67 7.06
N GLU A 51 19.13 10.95 6.51
CA GLU A 51 19.33 12.15 5.71
C GLU A 51 18.34 12.15 4.53
N ALA A 52 17.45 13.13 4.54
CA ALA A 52 16.38 13.26 3.55
C ALA A 52 16.27 14.73 3.11
N GLY A 53 17.43 15.37 2.94
CA GLY A 53 17.56 16.76 2.51
C GLY A 53 18.31 17.63 3.53
N PRO A 54 18.66 18.87 3.15
CA PRO A 54 19.58 19.73 3.91
C PRO A 54 19.09 20.06 5.32
N ILE A 55 17.78 20.29 5.50
CA ILE A 55 17.21 20.63 6.82
C ILE A 55 17.35 19.44 7.77
N ILE A 56 16.95 18.24 7.33
CA ILE A 56 17.05 17.02 8.13
C ILE A 56 18.52 16.71 8.44
N GLY A 57 19.41 16.84 7.45
CA GLY A 57 20.85 16.69 7.65
C GLY A 57 21.39 17.63 8.72
N ARG A 58 20.98 18.91 8.71
CA ARG A 58 21.37 19.89 9.73
C ARG A 58 20.82 19.55 11.11
N THR A 59 19.57 19.10 11.21
CA THR A 59 18.97 18.65 12.47
C THR A 59 19.75 17.48 13.05
N LEU A 60 20.08 16.48 12.23
CA LEU A 60 20.87 15.32 12.65
C LEU A 60 22.28 15.72 13.10
N ALA A 61 22.94 16.61 12.36
CA ALA A 61 24.29 17.08 12.69
C ALA A 61 24.36 17.97 13.95
N ASN A 62 23.22 18.43 14.47
CA ASN A 62 23.16 19.25 15.70
C ASN A 62 22.27 18.59 16.78
N ALA A 63 22.03 17.27 16.69
CA ALA A 63 21.19 16.55 17.65
C ALA A 63 21.72 16.63 19.09
N ASP A 64 23.04 16.72 19.25
CA ASP A 64 23.73 16.96 20.52
C ASP A 64 23.35 18.30 21.16
N LYS A 65 23.14 19.34 20.33
CA LYS A 65 22.79 20.69 20.80
C LYS A 65 21.30 20.86 21.07
N THR A 66 20.45 20.15 20.33
CA THR A 66 18.99 20.22 20.49
C THR A 66 18.44 19.24 21.51
N GLY A 67 19.23 18.22 21.89
CA GLY A 67 18.78 17.10 22.72
C GLY A 67 17.83 16.14 21.98
N ALA A 68 17.57 16.35 20.69
CA ALA A 68 16.67 15.51 19.91
C ALA A 68 17.24 14.10 19.73
N ARG A 69 16.46 13.09 20.11
CA ARG A 69 16.84 11.68 19.95
C ARG A 69 15.70 10.91 19.30
N PHE A 70 16.05 10.01 18.40
CA PHE A 70 15.09 9.08 17.84
C PHE A 70 14.83 7.94 18.83
N ASP A 71 13.56 7.64 19.05
CA ASP A 71 13.09 6.53 19.87
C ASP A 71 12.17 5.66 19.01
N HIS A 72 12.69 4.51 18.58
CA HIS A 72 11.97 3.59 17.70
C HIS A 72 10.80 2.90 18.42
N PRO A 73 10.96 2.34 19.63
CA PRO A 73 9.83 1.85 20.42
C PRO A 73 8.71 2.87 20.59
N LEU A 74 9.03 4.13 20.87
CA LEU A 74 8.02 5.19 20.98
C LEU A 74 7.31 5.43 19.64
N ALA A 75 8.04 5.44 18.52
CA ALA A 75 7.44 5.58 17.19
C ALA A 75 6.49 4.41 16.85
N MET A 76 6.86 3.18 17.21
CA MET A 76 6.00 2.00 17.05
C MET A 76 4.73 2.14 17.91
N GLN A 77 4.86 2.57 19.17
CA GLN A 77 3.73 2.78 20.06
C GLN A 77 2.78 3.85 19.53
N GLN A 78 3.32 5.00 19.10
CA GLN A 78 2.53 6.10 18.53
C GLN A 78 1.76 5.66 17.27
N HIS A 79 2.42 4.92 16.38
CA HIS A 79 1.77 4.37 15.20
C HIS A 79 0.66 3.38 15.57
N GLN A 80 0.89 2.50 16.54
CA GLN A 80 -0.13 1.56 17.00
C GLN A 80 -1.35 2.29 17.58
N THR A 81 -1.15 3.36 18.34
CA THR A 81 -2.26 4.20 18.84
C THR A 81 -3.06 4.80 17.68
N MET A 82 -2.41 5.31 16.64
CA MET A 82 -3.09 5.81 15.44
C MET A 82 -3.89 4.71 14.72
N VAL A 83 -3.31 3.51 14.56
CA VAL A 83 -4.01 2.35 13.97
C VAL A 83 -5.27 2.00 14.76
N THR A 84 -5.17 1.92 16.09
CA THR A 84 -6.33 1.63 16.95
C THR A 84 -7.44 2.68 16.78
N VAL A 85 -7.11 3.97 16.62
CA VAL A 85 -8.11 5.01 16.35
C VAL A 85 -8.84 4.77 15.01
N TYR A 86 -8.13 4.34 13.97
CA TYR A 86 -8.76 3.97 12.70
C TYR A 86 -9.69 2.75 12.86
N GLU A 87 -9.21 1.71 13.52
CA GLU A 87 -9.96 0.47 13.72
C GLU A 87 -11.19 0.67 14.60
N ASP A 88 -11.08 1.44 15.69
CA ASP A 88 -12.20 1.82 16.57
C ASP A 88 -13.27 2.63 15.83
N ALA A 89 -12.87 3.41 14.81
CA ALA A 89 -13.77 4.12 13.92
C ALA A 89 -14.37 3.24 12.80
N GLY A 90 -14.06 1.94 12.77
CA GLY A 90 -14.53 0.99 11.77
C GLY A 90 -13.79 1.06 10.43
N VAL A 91 -12.63 1.72 10.36
CA VAL A 91 -11.81 1.80 9.15
C VAL A 91 -10.97 0.53 9.01
N THR A 92 -10.98 -0.06 7.81
CA THR A 92 -10.11 -1.20 7.47
C THR A 92 -8.69 -0.70 7.19
N CYS A 93 -7.73 -1.08 8.04
CA CYS A 93 -6.32 -0.77 7.84
C CYS A 93 -5.64 -1.81 6.94
N HIS A 94 -4.98 -1.34 5.89
CA HIS A 94 -4.13 -2.10 4.98
C HIS A 94 -2.68 -1.67 5.17
N TYR A 95 -1.72 -2.53 4.85
CA TYR A 95 -0.31 -2.27 5.13
C TYR A 95 0.60 -2.53 3.94
N LEU A 96 1.46 -1.57 3.64
CA LEU A 96 2.66 -1.81 2.83
C LEU A 96 3.60 -2.77 3.59
N ALA A 97 4.25 -3.66 2.84
CA ALA A 97 5.31 -4.49 3.39
C ALA A 97 6.44 -3.60 3.93
N ALA A 98 6.87 -3.87 5.17
CA ALA A 98 8.05 -3.25 5.73
C ALA A 98 9.30 -3.85 5.09
N ASP A 99 10.28 -3.01 4.76
CA ASP A 99 11.54 -3.44 4.16
C ASP A 99 12.72 -2.79 4.91
N PRO A 100 13.75 -3.57 5.32
CA PRO A 100 14.90 -3.07 6.06
C PRO A 100 15.74 -2.04 5.31
N VAL A 101 15.61 -1.88 3.98
CA VAL A 101 16.29 -0.85 3.21
C VAL A 101 15.41 0.36 2.92
N LEU A 102 14.09 0.30 3.19
CA LEU A 102 13.13 1.37 2.91
C LEU A 102 12.63 2.05 4.20
N HIS A 103 13.54 2.73 4.89
CA HIS A 103 13.26 3.35 6.21
C HIS A 103 12.13 4.38 6.25
N ARG A 104 11.72 4.91 5.10
CA ARG A 104 10.64 5.92 5.00
C ARG A 104 9.39 5.41 4.30
N ASN A 105 9.36 4.12 3.93
CA ASN A 105 8.21 3.51 3.26
C ASN A 105 6.95 3.49 4.13
N PHE A 106 7.10 3.67 5.45
CA PHE A 106 5.95 3.78 6.34
C PHE A 106 5.06 5.01 6.02
N PHE A 107 5.61 6.04 5.37
CA PHE A 107 4.87 7.17 4.81
C PHE A 107 4.22 6.78 3.47
N ALA A 108 3.20 5.93 3.51
CA ALA A 108 2.52 5.35 2.36
C ALA A 108 1.87 6.37 1.40
N ARG A 109 1.61 7.60 1.88
CA ARG A 109 0.97 8.67 1.11
C ARG A 109 1.73 9.05 -0.16
N ASP A 110 3.05 9.02 -0.12
CA ASP A 110 3.83 9.57 -1.22
C ASP A 110 4.14 8.54 -2.30
N SER A 111 4.23 7.25 -1.96
CA SER A 111 4.51 6.16 -2.93
C SER A 111 3.33 5.87 -3.85
N SER A 112 2.11 6.22 -3.41
CA SER A 112 0.91 6.16 -4.24
C SER A 112 -0.15 7.18 -3.83
N ALA A 113 -0.89 7.69 -4.81
CA ALA A 113 -2.03 8.58 -4.58
C ALA A 113 -3.30 7.95 -5.16
N MET A 114 -4.33 7.78 -4.32
CA MET A 114 -5.60 7.21 -4.76
C MET A 114 -6.41 8.25 -5.54
N THR A 115 -6.99 7.82 -6.66
CA THR A 115 -7.91 8.60 -7.49
C THR A 115 -9.26 7.87 -7.60
N PRO A 116 -10.29 8.44 -8.25
CA PRO A 116 -11.54 7.73 -8.52
C PRO A 116 -11.38 6.42 -9.29
N TRP A 117 -10.30 6.30 -10.07
CA TRP A 117 -10.06 5.18 -11.00
C TRP A 117 -8.95 4.22 -10.55
N GLY A 118 -8.47 4.37 -9.31
CA GLY A 118 -7.38 3.57 -8.76
C GLY A 118 -6.16 4.40 -8.37
N ALA A 119 -5.09 3.70 -8.01
CA ALA A 119 -3.87 4.32 -7.50
C ALA A 119 -2.96 4.83 -8.63
N LEU A 120 -2.48 6.06 -8.50
CA LEU A 120 -1.31 6.55 -9.22
C LEU A 120 -0.07 6.11 -8.45
N ILE A 121 0.86 5.43 -9.12
CA ILE A 121 2.15 5.07 -8.56
C ILE A 121 3.14 6.22 -8.79
N CYS A 122 3.72 6.72 -7.70
CA CYS A 122 4.56 7.90 -7.72
C CYS A 122 6.05 7.54 -7.79
N HIS A 123 6.81 8.28 -8.60
CA HIS A 123 8.27 8.19 -8.60
C HIS A 123 8.88 9.23 -7.65
N MET A 124 9.42 8.77 -6.52
CA MET A 124 9.86 9.66 -5.45
C MET A 124 11.10 10.50 -5.79
N GLN A 125 11.06 11.79 -5.43
CA GLN A 125 12.18 12.72 -5.64
C GLN A 125 13.40 12.36 -4.77
N LEU A 126 13.17 12.05 -3.49
CA LEU A 126 14.24 11.79 -2.51
C LEU A 126 14.89 10.43 -2.78
N LYS A 127 16.23 10.40 -2.88
CA LYS A 127 17.00 9.18 -3.17
C LYS A 127 16.66 8.03 -2.21
N CYS A 128 16.57 8.33 -0.91
CA CYS A 128 16.26 7.35 0.14
C CYS A 128 14.81 6.80 0.11
N ARG A 129 13.98 7.27 -0.83
CA ARG A 129 12.59 6.84 -1.03
C ARG A 129 12.30 6.33 -2.43
N ARG A 130 13.29 6.31 -3.32
CA ARG A 130 13.06 6.00 -4.74
C ARG A 130 12.47 4.62 -4.96
N ALA A 131 12.74 3.66 -4.10
CA ALA A 131 12.22 2.30 -4.21
C ALA A 131 10.89 2.08 -3.45
N ASP A 132 10.33 3.11 -2.79
CA ASP A 132 9.05 2.97 -2.05
C ASP A 132 7.90 2.52 -2.98
N TYR A 133 7.96 2.88 -4.28
CA TYR A 133 6.96 2.47 -5.27
C TYR A 133 6.85 0.95 -5.43
N VAL A 134 7.91 0.18 -5.14
CA VAL A 134 7.92 -1.28 -5.32
C VAL A 134 6.86 -1.90 -4.42
N THR A 135 6.87 -1.54 -3.14
CA THR A 135 5.88 -2.07 -2.18
C THR A 135 4.45 -1.60 -2.46
N ALA A 136 4.28 -0.42 -3.07
CA ALA A 136 2.98 0.06 -3.49
C ALA A 136 2.45 -0.73 -4.70
N ILE A 137 3.31 -1.00 -5.69
CA ILE A 137 2.96 -1.86 -6.84
C ILE A 137 2.56 -3.25 -6.35
N ASP A 138 3.36 -3.87 -5.50
CA ASP A 138 3.10 -5.21 -4.96
C ASP A 138 1.74 -5.25 -4.22
N PHE A 139 1.43 -4.21 -3.45
CA PHE A 139 0.16 -4.11 -2.74
C PHE A 139 -1.06 -4.05 -3.68
N TYR A 140 -1.00 -3.27 -4.76
CA TYR A 140 -2.13 -3.09 -5.67
C TYR A 140 -2.25 -4.19 -6.75
N GLN A 141 -1.20 -4.95 -6.99
CA GLN A 141 -1.20 -6.06 -7.97
C GLN A 141 -1.59 -7.43 -7.37
N GLY A 142 -1.52 -7.58 -6.04
CA GLY A 142 -2.00 -8.76 -5.32
C GLY A 142 -3.51 -8.91 -5.31
#